data_AF-A0A2N9GX61-F1
#
_entry.id   AF-A0A2N9GX61-F1
#
_cell.length_a   1.000
_cell.length_b   1.000
_cell.length_c   1.000
_cell.angle_alpha   90.00
_cell.angle_beta   90.00
_cell.angle_gamma   90.00
#
_symmetry.space_group_name_H-M   'P 1'
#
loop_
_entity.id
_entity.type
_entity.pdbx_description
1 polymer ?
#
loop_
_entity_poly.entity_id
_entity_poly.type
_entity_poly.pdbx_seq_one_letter_code
_entity_poly.pdbx_strand_id
1 'polypeptide(L)' 'MPRFFVSVWRLVSRFLEKATLEKIVIVTNDDERQDFIKEVGEDVLPEEYGGRAKVVALQDAVLAPLEG' A
#
# COMPACT_ATOMS: atom_id res chain seq x y z
N MET A 1 7.60 -7.35 -10.10
CA MET A 1 8.39 -6.12 -10.37
C MET A 1 8.86 -6.04 -11.82
N PRO A 2 8.54 -5.00 -12.62
CA PRO A 2 9.14 -4.84 -13.95
C PRO A 2 10.64 -4.59 -13.86
N ARG A 3 11.46 -5.31 -14.64
CA ARG A 3 12.93 -5.18 -14.62
C ARG A 3 13.42 -3.75 -14.91
N PHE A 4 12.64 -2.96 -15.66
CA PHE A 4 12.97 -1.56 -15.97
C PHE A 4 12.76 -0.60 -14.78
N PHE A 5 12.01 -0.99 -13.75
CA PHE A 5 11.68 -0.11 -12.63
C PHE A 5 12.92 0.32 -11.85
N VAL A 6 13.90 -0.57 -11.68
CA VAL A 6 15.16 -0.24 -10.99
C VAL A 6 15.89 0.90 -11.69
N SER A 7 15.85 0.92 -13.03
CA SER A 7 16.47 2.00 -13.83
C SER A 7 15.73 3.32 -13.66
N VAL A 8 14.39 3.29 -13.68
CA VAL A 8 13.56 4.48 -13.44
C VAL A 8 13.76 5.01 -12.02
N TRP A 9 13.77 4.11 -11.03
CA TRP A 9 13.98 4.45 -9.63
C TRP A 9 15.33 5.15 -9.41
N ARG A 10 16.42 4.65 -10.01
CA ARG A 10 17.74 5.30 -9.97
C ARG A 10 17.76 6.71 -10.59
N LEU A 11 16.90 6.98 -11.57
CA LEU A 11 16.78 8.31 -12.16
C LEU A 11 15.99 9.25 -11.24
N VAL A 12 14.83 8.79 -10.75
CA VAL A 12 13.91 9.58 -9.91
C VAL A 12 14.48 9.84 -8.52
N SER A 13 15.17 8.86 -7.92
CA SER A 13 15.67 8.96 -6.55
C SER A 13 16.67 10.10 -6.34
N ARG A 14 17.33 10.57 -7.40
CA ARG A 14 18.26 11.72 -7.35
C ARG A 14 17.56 13.05 -7.12
N PHE A 15 16.26 13.13 -7.38
CA PHE A 15 15.47 14.35 -7.22
C PHE A 15 14.69 14.39 -5.90
N LEU A 16 14.74 13.32 -5.11
CA LEU A 16 14.02 13.19 -3.85
C LEU A 16 14.94 13.54 -2.66
N GLU A 17 14.40 14.25 -1.68
CA GLU A 17 15.09 14.52 -0.41
C GLU A 17 15.32 13.21 0.36
N LYS A 18 16.38 13.15 1.18
CA LYS A 18 16.73 11.99 2.01
C LYS A 18 15.55 11.49 2.85
N ALA A 19 14.82 12.40 3.50
CA ALA A 19 13.67 12.05 4.33
C ALA A 19 12.51 11.41 3.53
N THR A 20 12.39 11.70 2.23
CA THR A 20 11.39 11.07 1.35
C THR A 20 11.88 9.71 0.88
N LEU A 21 13.17 9.59 0.54
CA LEU A 21 13.77 8.32 0.14
C LEU A 21 13.66 7.25 1.25
N GLU A 22 13.85 7.63 2.50
CA GLU A 22 13.75 6.74 3.66
C GLU A 22 12.32 6.19 3.90
N LYS A 23 11.30 6.89 3.39
CA LYS A 23 9.89 6.49 3.56
C LYS A 23 9.35 5.63 2.42
N ILE A 24 10.07 5.53 1.30
CA ILE A 24 9.58 4.80 0.13
C ILE A 24 10.04 3.34 0.20
N VAL A 25 9.06 2.44 0.34
CA VAL A 25 9.28 0.99 0.34
C VAL A 25 8.86 0.41 -1.00
N ILE A 26 9.75 -0.35 -1.62
CA ILE A 26 9.48 -1.03 -2.90
C ILE A 26 9.26 -2.50 -2.63
N VAL A 27 8.01 -2.95 -2.76
CA VAL A 27 7.61 -4.35 -2.54
C VAL A 27 7.81 -5.15 -3.83
N THR A 28 8.65 -6.18 -3.80
CA THR A 28 9.04 -6.94 -4.99
C THR A 28 8.77 -8.44 -4.91
N ASN A 29 8.81 -9.01 -3.71
CA ASN A 29 8.61 -10.43 -3.45
C ASN A 29 7.42 -10.70 -2.51
N ASP A 30 7.05 -11.97 -2.36
CA ASP A 30 5.91 -12.38 -1.54
C ASP A 30 6.12 -12.16 -0.04
N ASP A 31 7.35 -12.30 0.47
CA ASP A 31 7.66 -12.04 1.89
C ASP A 31 7.47 -10.55 2.23
N GLU A 32 8.03 -9.65 1.41
CA GLU A 32 7.84 -8.20 1.51
C GLU A 32 6.36 -7.80 1.38
N ARG A 33 5.59 -8.56 0.58
CA ARG A 33 4.14 -8.36 0.44
C ARG A 33 3.40 -8.75 1.72
N GLN A 34 3.79 -9.82 2.39
CA GLN A 34 3.23 -10.18 3.69
C GLN A 34 3.53 -9.13 4.76
N ASP A 35 4.76 -8.63 4.80
CA ASP A 35 5.17 -7.55 5.70
C ASP A 35 4.35 -6.28 5.43
N PHE A 36 4.14 -5.92 4.16
CA PHE A 36 3.28 -4.81 3.75
C PHE A 36 1.83 -4.99 4.22
N ILE A 37 1.24 -6.17 4.01
CA ILE A 37 -0.14 -6.46 4.43
C ILE A 37 -0.27 -6.34 5.96
N LYS A 38 0.72 -6.83 6.70
CA LYS A 38 0.76 -6.76 8.16
C LYS A 38 0.94 -5.33 8.69
N GLU A 39 1.78 -4.53 8.04
CA GLU A 39 2.03 -3.13 8.43
C GLU A 39 0.80 -2.25 8.21
N VAL A 40 0.10 -2.42 7.08
CA VAL A 40 -1.12 -1.67 6.77
C VAL A 40 -2.31 -2.19 7.59
N GLY A 41 -2.40 -3.50 7.79
CA GLY A 41 -3.49 -4.18 8.47
C GLY A 41 -4.42 -4.88 7.48
N GLU A 42 -4.65 -6.17 7.70
CA GLU A 42 -5.44 -7.03 6.81
C GLU A 42 -6.90 -6.56 6.65
N ASP A 43 -7.51 -6.01 7.71
CA ASP A 43 -8.92 -5.62 7.69
C ASP A 43 -9.19 -4.28 7.01
N VAL A 44 -8.15 -3.45 6.84
CA VAL A 44 -8.23 -2.14 6.18
C VAL A 44 -7.70 -2.17 4.75
N LEU A 45 -6.81 -3.11 4.45
CA LEU A 45 -6.23 -3.26 3.12
C LEU A 45 -7.25 -3.91 2.17
N PRO A 46 -7.49 -3.33 0.97
CA PRO A 46 -8.39 -3.91 -0.02
C PRO A 46 -8.00 -5.31 -0.49
N GLU A 47 -9.00 -6.11 -0.86
CA GLU A 47 -8.82 -7.47 -1.42
C GLU A 47 -7.91 -7.47 -2.65
N GLU A 48 -7.97 -6.44 -3.51
CA GLU A 48 -7.13 -6.30 -4.71
C GLU A 48 -5.62 -6.23 -4.39
N TYR A 49 -5.26 -5.77 -3.19
CA TYR A 49 -3.87 -5.71 -2.71
C TYR A 49 -3.49 -6.89 -1.80
N GLY A 50 -4.45 -7.77 -1.49
CA GLY A 50 -4.24 -8.96 -0.65
C GLY A 50 -4.77 -8.88 0.77
N GLY A 51 -5.49 -7.82 1.13
CA GLY A 51 -6.19 -7.74 2.41
C GLY A 51 -7.61 -8.32 2.37
N ARG A 52 -8.43 -7.94 3.34
CA ARG A 52 -9.83 -8.37 3.53
C ARG A 52 -10.84 -7.24 3.38
N ALA A 53 -10.40 -6.00 3.18
CA ALA A 53 -11.31 -4.88 3.08
C ALA A 53 -12.07 -4.95 1.74
N LYS A 54 -13.39 -5.03 1.84
CA LYS A 54 -14.25 -4.98 0.66
C LYS A 54 -14.50 -3.51 0.30
N VAL A 55 -14.02 -3.12 -0.87
CA VAL A 55 -14.34 -1.80 -1.43
C VAL A 55 -15.82 -1.79 -1.81
N VAL A 56 -16.58 -0.88 -1.22
CA VAL A 56 -18.00 -0.66 -1.51
C VAL A 56 -18.21 0.78 -1.94
N ALA A 57 -19.23 1.04 -2.76
CA ALA A 57 -19.61 2.42 -3.06
C ALA A 57 -20.05 3.11 -1.77
N LEU A 58 -19.75 4.40 -1.65
CA LEU A 58 -20.05 5.17 -0.43
C LEU A 58 -21.54 5.09 -0.04
N GLN A 59 -22.42 5.06 -1.04
CA GLN A 59 -23.87 4.93 -0.86
C GLN A 59 -24.32 3.57 -0.28
N ASP A 60 -23.48 2.53 -0.42
CA ASP A 60 -23.77 1.18 0.04
C ASP A 60 -23.02 0.86 1.35
N ALA A 61 -22.31 1.83 1.92
CA ALA A 61 -21.56 1.66 3.17
C ALA A 61 -22.51 1.55 4.36
N VAL A 62 -22.47 0.40 5.04
CA VAL A 62 -23.18 0.20 6.30
C VAL A 62 -22.33 0.79 7.43
N LEU A 63 -22.76 1.92 7.97
CA LEU A 63 -22.10 2.58 9.08
C LEU A 63 -22.59 1.99 10.41
N ALA A 64 -21.68 1.95 11.39
CA ALA A 64 -22.08 1.67 12.77
C ALA A 64 -23.08 2.74 13.25
N PRO A 65 -24.06 2.37 14.09
CA PRO A 65 -24.96 3.35 14.69
C PRO A 65 -24.14 4.41 15.44
N LEU A 66 -24.48 5.69 15.23
CA LEU A 66 -23.94 6.79 16.04
C LEU A 66 -24.41 6.59 17.48
N GLU A 67 -23.49 6.24 18.38
CA GLU A 67 -23.74 6.36 19.81
C GLU A 67 -23.77 7.86 20.14
N GLY A 68 -24.96 8.33 20.54
CA GLY A 68 -25.22 9.72 20.92
C GLY A 68 -24.87 10.03 22.35
#